data_AF-A0A539DLS8-F1
#
_entry.id   AF-A0A539DLS8-F1
#
_cell.length_a   1.000
_cell.length_b   1.000
_cell.length_c   1.000
_cell.angle_alpha   90.00
_cell.angle_beta   90.00
_cell.angle_gamma   90.00
#
_symmetry.space_group_name_H-M   'P 1'
#
loop_
_entity.id
_entity.type
_entity.pdbx_description
1 polymer ?
#
loop_
_entity_poly.entity_id
_entity_poly.type
_entity_poly.pdbx_seq_one_letter_code
_entity_poly.pdbx_strand_id
1 'polypeptide(L)'
;MNEWRHLGEQPAHRPKQRGVPSRNRIILAVVGAIAILAGIDQMTGGGISRLGDGGAPTQQNASYQPSTGVWQPAPGQPVPPPVDLPIENLRQETEVWCWAAVSQQIIAASRGQQSTPAQCALVAMANGAEPGVCCNGYNQQCVRPGSLEQIQGLIAQFGGRYSGFAEPTDPMTLYRTLAGGHAVILALQTGPQMNHVVVLRGMSFVQTQGGVEPVLHINDPMQVYTQPVPYRQIVQAWRRAIVVN
;
A
#
# COMPACT_ATOMS: atom_id res chain seq x y z
N MET A 1 -2.72 39.81 -48.24
CA MET A 1 -3.97 39.78 -49.02
C MET A 1 -3.76 38.82 -50.17
N ASN A 2 -4.43 37.66 -50.15
CA ASN A 2 -4.62 36.77 -51.31
C ASN A 2 -5.77 35.81 -50.95
N GLU A 3 -6.93 36.09 -51.54
CA GLU A 3 -8.06 35.17 -51.67
C GLU A 3 -7.68 34.00 -52.57
N TRP A 4 -8.11 32.78 -52.22
CA TRP A 4 -8.66 31.80 -53.18
C TRP A 4 -9.68 30.92 -52.46
N ARG A 5 -10.95 31.17 -52.74
CA ARG A 5 -12.05 30.20 -52.59
C ARG A 5 -11.84 29.10 -53.63
N HIS A 6 -12.17 27.83 -53.32
CA HIS A 6 -13.06 27.04 -54.16
C HIS A 6 -13.65 25.85 -53.38
N LEU A 7 -14.98 25.78 -53.46
CA LEU A 7 -15.86 24.70 -53.08
C LEU A 7 -15.58 23.44 -53.92
N GLY A 8 -15.76 22.27 -53.32
CA GLY A 8 -15.93 21.00 -54.01
C GLY A 8 -16.92 20.12 -53.25
N GLU A 9 -18.06 19.85 -53.87
CA GLU A 9 -19.19 19.07 -53.37
C GLU A 9 -19.07 17.56 -53.71
N GLN A 10 -19.48 16.73 -52.72
CA GLN A 10 -20.28 15.48 -52.80
C GLN A 10 -19.70 14.21 -53.48
N PRO A 11 -20.28 12.99 -53.30
CA PRO A 11 -21.25 12.45 -52.31
C PRO A 11 -20.84 11.05 -51.73
N ALA A 12 -21.61 10.46 -50.79
CA ALA A 12 -22.04 9.03 -50.88
C ALA A 12 -22.84 8.53 -49.66
N HIS A 13 -23.92 7.83 -49.99
CA HIS A 13 -24.86 7.09 -49.16
C HIS A 13 -24.22 6.12 -48.14
N ARG A 14 -24.74 6.10 -46.90
CA ARG A 14 -24.62 4.95 -45.99
C ARG A 14 -25.82 4.00 -46.15
N PRO A 15 -25.60 2.68 -46.26
CA PRO A 15 -26.68 1.70 -46.26
C PRO A 15 -27.24 1.47 -44.85
N LYS A 16 -28.56 1.28 -44.77
CA LYS A 16 -29.29 0.76 -43.61
C LYS A 16 -28.85 -0.68 -43.33
N GLN A 17 -28.28 -0.95 -42.16
CA GLN A 17 -28.15 -2.32 -41.66
C GLN A 17 -29.42 -2.72 -40.91
N ARG A 18 -30.09 -3.75 -41.43
CA ARG A 18 -31.20 -4.46 -40.79
C ARG A 18 -30.67 -5.35 -39.67
N GLY A 19 -31.40 -5.38 -38.55
CA GLY A 19 -31.13 -6.29 -37.45
C GLY A 19 -31.41 -7.75 -37.81
N VAL A 20 -30.72 -8.63 -37.09
CA VAL A 20 -31.03 -10.05 -36.95
C VAL A 20 -31.04 -10.38 -35.46
N PRO A 21 -32.10 -10.98 -34.91
CA PRO A 21 -32.14 -11.40 -33.51
C PRO A 21 -31.83 -12.90 -33.32
N SER A 22 -31.59 -13.23 -32.06
CA SER A 22 -31.51 -14.58 -31.47
C SER A 22 -30.13 -15.24 -31.57
N ARG A 23 -29.64 -15.95 -30.55
CA ARG A 23 -30.35 -16.94 -29.73
C ARG A 23 -29.63 -17.16 -28.40
N ASN A 24 -30.43 -17.43 -27.38
CA ASN A 24 -30.12 -18.07 -26.10
C ASN A 24 -28.90 -19.00 -26.11
N ARG A 25 -28.00 -18.81 -25.12
CA ARG A 25 -27.44 -19.92 -24.35
C ARG A 25 -27.36 -19.55 -22.87
N ILE A 26 -28.30 -20.13 -22.13
CA ILE A 26 -28.20 -20.47 -20.72
C ILE A 26 -26.98 -21.40 -20.57
N ILE A 27 -26.00 -21.03 -19.75
CA ILE A 27 -25.12 -21.99 -19.10
C ILE A 27 -25.11 -21.69 -17.60
N LEU A 28 -25.29 -22.81 -16.89
CA LEU A 28 -25.40 -22.99 -15.46
C LEU A 28 -24.26 -22.39 -14.64
N ALA A 29 -24.64 -22.08 -13.40
CA ALA A 29 -23.81 -21.77 -12.26
C ALA A 29 -22.65 -22.76 -12.03
N VAL A 30 -21.52 -22.23 -11.57
CA VAL A 30 -20.72 -22.88 -10.53
C VAL A 30 -20.50 -21.87 -9.42
N VAL A 31 -21.18 -22.15 -8.31
CA VAL A 31 -20.91 -21.59 -6.99
C VAL A 31 -19.52 -22.06 -6.57
N GLY A 32 -18.54 -21.16 -6.62
CA GLY A 32 -17.23 -21.35 -6.02
C GLY A 32 -17.16 -20.57 -4.71
N ALA A 33 -17.72 -21.11 -3.64
CA ALA A 33 -17.45 -20.63 -2.30
C ALA A 33 -16.01 -21.02 -1.94
N ILE A 34 -15.05 -20.12 -2.17
CA ILE A 34 -13.73 -20.22 -1.55
C ILE A 34 -13.85 -19.55 -0.19
N ALA A 35 -14.02 -20.39 0.83
CA ALA A 35 -13.75 -19.99 2.20
C ALA A 35 -12.23 -19.74 2.32
N ILE A 36 -11.82 -18.48 2.33
CA ILE A 36 -10.47 -18.11 2.76
C ILE A 36 -10.47 -18.18 4.29
N LEU A 37 -10.13 -19.36 4.81
CA LEU A 37 -9.67 -19.54 6.18
C LEU A 37 -8.14 -19.45 6.17
N ALA A 38 -7.61 -18.28 6.53
CA ALA A 38 -6.25 -18.02 7.02
C ALA A 38 -6.12 -16.49 7.17
N GLY A 39 -5.66 -15.89 8.26
CA GLY A 39 -5.16 -16.36 9.54
C GLY A 39 -4.98 -15.08 10.37
N ILE A 40 -5.19 -15.17 11.67
CA ILE A 40 -4.79 -14.09 12.58
C ILE A 40 -3.27 -14.19 12.68
N ASP A 41 -2.55 -13.67 11.69
CA ASP A 41 -1.16 -13.26 11.88
C ASP A 41 -1.22 -11.80 12.28
N GLN A 42 -1.50 -11.60 13.56
CA GLN A 42 -0.89 -10.47 14.28
C GLN A 42 0.62 -10.61 14.07
N MET A 43 1.39 -9.53 14.15
CA MET A 43 2.85 -9.56 14.06
C MET A 43 3.45 -10.34 15.25
N THR A 44 3.19 -11.64 15.34
CA THR A 44 3.62 -12.54 16.40
C THR A 44 4.98 -13.06 15.98
N GLY A 45 6.01 -12.33 16.39
CA GLY A 45 7.27 -12.98 16.71
C GLY A 45 6.99 -14.04 17.79
N GLY A 46 6.93 -15.31 17.40
CA GLY A 46 6.62 -16.39 18.31
C GLY A 46 6.92 -17.76 17.73
N GLY A 47 8.18 -18.17 17.83
CA GLY A 47 8.58 -19.56 17.61
C GLY A 47 7.83 -20.51 18.56
N ILE A 48 7.49 -21.69 18.04
CA ILE A 48 6.82 -22.76 18.78
C ILE A 48 7.77 -23.27 19.87
N SER A 49 7.53 -22.84 21.12
CA SER A 49 8.03 -23.50 22.31
C SER A 49 6.87 -24.08 23.10
N ARG A 50 7.08 -25.30 23.58
CA ARG A 50 6.11 -26.23 24.17
C ARG A 50 5.42 -25.68 25.41
N LEU A 51 4.22 -26.22 25.63
CA LEU A 51 3.35 -26.10 26.81
C LEU A 51 4.10 -26.24 28.14
N GLY A 52 3.87 -25.29 29.05
CA GLY A 52 4.17 -25.40 30.47
C GLY A 52 5.09 -24.31 31.02
N ASP A 53 4.52 -23.13 31.28
CA ASP A 53 4.77 -22.28 32.46
C ASP A 53 4.24 -20.86 32.21
N GLY A 54 3.62 -20.27 33.24
CA GLY A 54 2.97 -18.95 33.21
C GLY A 54 3.93 -17.77 33.12
N GLY A 55 4.68 -17.65 32.03
CA GLY A 55 5.57 -16.52 31.72
C GLY A 55 4.85 -15.41 30.95
N ALA A 56 4.88 -14.19 31.49
CA ALA A 56 4.22 -13.00 30.94
C ALA A 56 4.72 -12.59 29.53
N PRO A 57 3.86 -11.98 28.67
CA PRO A 57 4.23 -11.53 27.32
C PRO A 57 4.92 -10.14 27.30
N THR A 58 5.86 -9.85 28.20
CA THR A 58 6.22 -8.45 28.53
C THR A 58 7.68 -8.00 28.36
N GLN A 59 8.64 -8.85 27.98
CA GLN A 59 10.04 -8.38 27.92
C GLN A 59 10.44 -7.61 26.65
N GLN A 60 9.78 -7.81 25.51
CA GLN A 60 10.19 -7.14 24.26
C GLN A 60 9.69 -5.69 24.15
N ASN A 61 8.63 -5.35 24.88
CA ASN A 61 8.14 -3.98 25.03
C ASN A 61 8.88 -3.16 26.10
N ALA A 62 9.65 -3.80 27.00
CA ALA A 62 10.22 -3.12 28.17
C ALA A 62 11.31 -2.08 27.82
N SER A 63 11.89 -2.17 26.63
CA SER A 63 13.01 -1.32 26.21
C SER A 63 12.61 0.00 25.55
N TYR A 64 11.37 0.15 25.07
CA TYR A 64 10.94 1.40 24.42
C TYR A 64 10.12 2.26 25.38
N GLN A 65 10.51 3.53 25.50
CA GLN A 65 9.84 4.52 26.33
C GLN A 65 9.03 5.49 25.45
N PRO A 66 7.70 5.40 25.39
CA PRO A 66 6.89 6.24 24.50
C PRO A 66 6.99 7.73 24.78
N SER A 67 7.21 8.12 26.04
CA SER A 67 7.30 9.53 26.46
C SER A 67 8.57 10.22 25.94
N THR A 68 9.68 9.48 25.84
CA THR A 68 10.97 10.01 25.39
C THR A 68 11.25 9.64 23.93
N GLY A 69 10.61 8.60 23.41
CA GLY A 69 10.91 8.01 22.10
C GLY A 69 12.20 7.19 22.09
N VAL A 70 12.77 6.94 23.27
CA VAL A 70 14.05 6.25 23.41
C VAL A 70 13.79 4.74 23.50
N TRP A 71 14.53 3.99 22.70
CA TRP A 71 14.74 2.57 22.85
C TRP A 71 16.08 2.32 23.55
N GLN A 72 16.09 1.42 24.52
CA GLN A 72 17.30 1.03 25.26
C GLN A 72 17.64 -0.43 24.95
N PRO A 73 18.78 -0.72 24.28
CA PRO A 73 19.24 -2.09 24.13
C PRO A 73 19.52 -2.71 25.50
N ALA A 74 19.36 -4.03 25.61
CA ALA A 74 19.82 -4.74 26.79
C ALA A 74 21.35 -4.55 26.96
N PRO A 75 21.87 -4.58 28.21
CA PRO A 75 23.31 -4.45 28.43
C PRO A 75 24.11 -5.43 27.57
N GLY A 76 25.09 -4.92 26.81
CA GLY A 76 25.92 -5.72 25.91
C GLY A 76 25.28 -6.06 24.55
N GLN A 77 24.02 -5.71 24.31
CA GLN A 77 23.37 -5.90 23.01
C GLN A 77 23.75 -4.75 22.06
N PRO A 78 24.24 -5.04 20.83
CA PRO A 78 24.51 -4.00 19.84
C PRO A 78 23.22 -3.37 19.32
N VAL A 79 23.32 -2.11 18.90
CA VAL A 79 22.24 -1.43 18.17
C VAL A 79 22.04 -2.14 16.83
N PRO A 80 20.80 -2.48 16.42
CA PRO A 80 20.57 -3.16 15.15
C PRO A 80 21.02 -2.33 13.95
N PRO A 81 21.54 -2.96 12.88
CA PRO A 81 21.91 -2.24 11.66
C PRO A 81 20.67 -1.65 10.97
N PRO A 82 20.82 -0.57 10.18
CA PRO A 82 19.73 -0.04 9.37
C PRO A 82 19.17 -1.08 8.41
N VAL A 83 17.86 -1.03 8.19
CA VAL A 83 17.15 -1.78 7.15
C VAL A 83 16.56 -0.77 6.18
N ASP A 84 16.75 -1.00 4.90
CA ASP A 84 16.14 -0.21 3.83
C ASP A 84 15.80 -1.11 2.63
N LEU A 85 14.51 -1.34 2.40
CA LEU A 85 14.01 -2.12 1.27
C LEU A 85 14.06 -1.25 0.00
N PRO A 86 14.45 -1.81 -1.16
CA PRO A 86 14.61 -1.07 -2.42
C PRO A 86 13.26 -0.76 -3.07
N ILE A 87 12.42 0.01 -2.37
CA ILE A 87 11.08 0.43 -2.81
C ILE A 87 11.13 1.90 -3.19
N GLU A 88 10.95 2.18 -4.47
CA GLU A 88 10.94 3.53 -5.00
C GLU A 88 9.74 4.34 -4.48
N ASN A 89 9.96 5.61 -4.15
CA ASN A 89 8.88 6.52 -3.80
C ASN A 89 8.21 7.05 -5.08
N LEU A 90 6.98 6.60 -5.34
CA LEU A 90 6.16 7.09 -6.45
C LEU A 90 5.13 8.08 -5.90
N ARG A 91 5.14 9.31 -6.43
CA ARG A 91 4.20 10.35 -6.02
C ARG A 91 2.79 10.03 -6.48
N GLN A 92 1.79 10.39 -5.66
CA GLN A 92 0.40 10.33 -6.08
C GLN A 92 0.12 11.31 -7.23
N GLU A 93 -0.63 10.84 -8.24
CA GLU A 93 -1.01 11.64 -9.42
C GLU A 93 -2.15 12.62 -9.14
N THR A 94 -2.92 12.40 -8.07
CA THR A 94 -4.01 13.30 -7.61
C THR A 94 -3.97 13.47 -6.11
N GLU A 95 -4.70 14.44 -5.56
CA GLU A 95 -4.77 14.72 -4.11
C GLU A 95 -5.34 13.56 -3.27
N VAL A 96 -6.03 12.60 -3.88
CA VAL A 96 -6.75 11.51 -3.17
C VAL A 96 -6.24 10.10 -3.52
N TRP A 97 -5.15 9.99 -4.29
CA TRP A 97 -4.63 8.72 -4.79
C TRP A 97 -3.40 8.19 -4.05
N CYS A 98 -3.17 8.61 -2.80
CA CYS A 98 -2.11 8.02 -1.97
C CYS A 98 -2.21 6.48 -1.94
N TRP A 99 -3.43 5.92 -1.89
CA TRP A 99 -3.69 4.48 -1.92
C TRP A 99 -3.28 3.78 -3.23
N ALA A 100 -3.52 4.42 -4.38
CA ALA A 100 -3.11 3.88 -5.66
C ALA A 100 -1.58 3.97 -5.82
N ALA A 101 -0.98 5.07 -5.36
CA ALA A 101 0.46 5.27 -5.38
C ALA A 101 1.20 4.25 -4.51
N VAL A 102 0.80 4.02 -3.25
CA VAL A 102 1.44 2.98 -2.42
C VAL A 102 1.26 1.58 -3.02
N SER A 103 0.10 1.29 -3.63
CA SER A 103 -0.12 0.03 -4.34
C SER A 103 0.85 -0.12 -5.51
N GLN A 104 1.02 0.94 -6.31
CA GLN A 104 1.97 0.98 -7.42
C GLN A 104 3.41 0.73 -6.95
N GLN A 105 3.82 1.35 -5.84
CA GLN A 105 5.16 1.15 -5.27
C GLN A 105 5.42 -0.31 -4.90
N ILE A 106 4.46 -0.96 -4.24
CA ILE A 106 4.58 -2.37 -3.82
C ILE A 106 4.55 -3.31 -5.03
N ILE A 107 3.69 -3.06 -6.01
CA ILE A 107 3.62 -3.86 -7.24
C ILE A 107 4.93 -3.70 -8.04
N ALA A 108 5.45 -2.48 -8.17
CA ALA A 108 6.72 -2.23 -8.84
C ALA A 108 7.90 -2.91 -8.15
N ALA A 109 7.94 -2.90 -6.81
CA ALA A 109 8.99 -3.56 -6.05
C ALA A 109 8.99 -5.10 -6.24
N SER A 110 7.81 -5.69 -6.44
CA SER A 110 7.66 -7.16 -6.57
C SER A 110 7.68 -7.66 -8.03
N ARG A 111 7.23 -6.85 -8.99
CA ARG A 111 7.02 -7.24 -10.40
C ARG A 111 7.88 -6.46 -11.39
N GLY A 112 8.54 -5.40 -10.94
CA GLY A 112 9.26 -4.45 -11.78
C GLY A 112 8.35 -3.39 -12.42
N GLN A 113 8.92 -2.23 -12.72
CA GLN A 113 8.18 -1.07 -13.26
C GLN A 113 7.45 -1.38 -14.59
N GLN A 114 8.06 -2.18 -15.46
CA GLN A 114 7.46 -2.54 -16.75
C GLN A 114 6.18 -3.38 -16.63
N SER A 115 6.01 -4.10 -15.52
CA SER A 115 4.83 -4.93 -15.25
C SER A 115 3.83 -4.27 -14.31
N THR A 116 4.02 -2.97 -14.02
CA THR A 116 3.21 -2.23 -13.06
C THR A 116 2.34 -1.21 -13.78
N PRO A 117 1.00 -1.27 -13.66
CA PRO A 117 0.13 -0.27 -14.24
C PRO A 117 0.33 1.12 -13.62
N ALA A 118 -0.02 2.17 -14.38
CA ALA A 118 -0.10 3.52 -13.86
C ALA A 118 -1.21 3.66 -12.79
N GLN A 119 -1.17 4.71 -11.96
CA GLN A 119 -2.13 4.87 -10.86
C GLN A 119 -3.56 5.01 -11.35
N CYS A 120 -3.76 5.74 -12.46
CA CYS A 120 -5.07 5.81 -13.12
C CYS A 120 -5.65 4.42 -13.44
N ALA A 121 -4.82 3.50 -13.94
CA ALA A 121 -5.24 2.14 -14.29
C ALA A 121 -5.57 1.33 -13.02
N LEU A 122 -4.73 1.43 -11.98
CA LEU A 122 -4.98 0.79 -10.69
C LEU A 122 -6.30 1.27 -10.06
N VAL A 123 -6.61 2.56 -10.17
CA VAL A 123 -7.88 3.14 -9.70
C VAL A 123 -9.06 2.55 -10.47
N ALA A 124 -8.99 2.44 -11.80
CA ALA A 124 -10.06 1.82 -12.58
C ALA A 124 -10.26 0.35 -12.20
N MET A 125 -9.17 -0.42 -12.14
CA MET A 125 -9.17 -1.85 -11.83
C MET A 125 -9.73 -2.15 -10.45
N ALA A 126 -9.31 -1.40 -9.42
CA ALA A 126 -9.82 -1.53 -8.05
C ALA A 126 -11.31 -1.17 -7.91
N ASN A 127 -11.93 -0.62 -8.96
CA ASN A 127 -13.34 -0.28 -9.05
C ASN A 127 -14.10 -1.12 -10.07
N GLY A 128 -13.50 -2.22 -10.55
CA GLY A 128 -14.13 -3.13 -11.50
C GLY A 128 -14.31 -2.52 -12.91
N ALA A 129 -13.55 -1.49 -13.24
CA ALA A 129 -13.57 -0.85 -14.55
C ALA A 129 -12.31 -1.17 -15.36
N GLU A 130 -12.42 -1.06 -16.68
CA GLU A 130 -11.29 -1.21 -17.60
C GLU A 130 -10.22 -0.12 -17.34
N PRO A 131 -8.91 -0.43 -17.42
CA PRO A 131 -7.81 0.50 -17.12
C PRO A 131 -7.95 1.88 -17.79
N GLY A 132 -8.43 1.93 -19.03
CA GLY A 132 -8.57 3.17 -19.80
C GLY A 132 -9.61 4.15 -19.26
N VAL A 133 -10.55 3.72 -18.39
CA VAL A 133 -11.66 4.55 -17.89
C VAL A 133 -11.17 5.75 -17.08
N CYS A 134 -10.06 5.59 -16.37
CA CYS A 134 -9.45 6.64 -15.54
C CYS A 134 -8.19 7.25 -16.18
N CYS A 135 -7.65 6.66 -17.24
CA CYS A 135 -6.41 7.12 -17.88
C CYS A 135 -6.65 8.01 -19.11
N ASN A 136 -7.81 7.93 -19.77
CA ASN A 136 -8.08 8.62 -21.04
C ASN A 136 -8.70 10.02 -20.88
N GLY A 137 -8.37 10.72 -19.80
CA GLY A 137 -8.86 12.07 -19.51
C GLY A 137 -9.49 12.20 -18.12
N TYR A 138 -9.99 13.39 -17.81
CA TYR A 138 -10.63 13.65 -16.53
C TYR A 138 -11.95 12.87 -16.42
N ASN A 139 -12.06 12.06 -15.36
CA ASN A 139 -13.28 11.36 -14.99
C ASN A 139 -13.51 11.52 -13.49
N GLN A 140 -14.60 12.20 -13.12
CA GLN A 140 -14.91 12.50 -11.72
C GLN A 140 -15.07 11.23 -10.88
N GLN A 141 -15.50 10.11 -11.48
CA GLN A 141 -15.63 8.82 -10.78
C GLN A 141 -14.27 8.24 -10.33
N CYS A 142 -13.18 8.71 -10.94
CA CYS A 142 -11.83 8.27 -10.62
C CYS A 142 -11.19 9.14 -9.51
N VAL A 143 -11.68 10.35 -9.26
CA VAL A 143 -11.15 11.24 -8.20
C VAL A 143 -11.84 10.93 -6.88
N ARG A 144 -11.44 9.83 -6.25
CA ARG A 144 -12.02 9.35 -5.01
C ARG A 144 -10.95 8.75 -4.08
N PRO A 145 -11.12 8.88 -2.76
CA PRO A 145 -10.35 8.12 -1.79
C PRO A 145 -10.54 6.62 -2.02
N GLY A 146 -9.51 5.85 -1.69
CA GLY A 146 -9.55 4.40 -1.68
C GLY A 146 -9.62 3.82 -0.27
N SER A 147 -9.61 2.49 -0.19
CA SER A 147 -9.62 1.76 1.08
C SER A 147 -8.43 0.79 1.20
N LEU A 148 -8.20 0.30 2.42
CA LEU A 148 -7.16 -0.70 2.66
C LEU A 148 -7.47 -2.03 1.95
N GLU A 149 -8.75 -2.38 1.84
CA GLU A 149 -9.21 -3.56 1.09
C GLU A 149 -8.92 -3.43 -0.40
N GLN A 150 -9.02 -2.23 -0.98
CA GLN A 150 -8.64 -2.00 -2.38
C GLN A 150 -7.14 -2.16 -2.59
N ILE A 151 -6.32 -1.67 -1.64
CA ILE A 151 -4.86 -1.88 -1.67
C ILE A 151 -4.54 -3.37 -1.61
N GLN A 152 -5.13 -4.11 -0.67
CA GLN A 152 -4.98 -5.57 -0.57
C GLN A 152 -5.43 -6.28 -1.84
N GLY A 153 -6.58 -5.90 -2.40
CA GLY A 153 -7.09 -6.46 -3.66
C GLY A 153 -6.12 -6.28 -4.82
N LEU A 154 -5.55 -5.09 -4.96
CA LEU A 154 -4.51 -4.82 -5.96
C LEU A 154 -3.25 -5.66 -5.70
N ILE A 155 -2.74 -5.70 -4.47
CA ILE A 155 -1.54 -6.52 -4.15
C ILE A 155 -1.77 -7.99 -4.51
N ALA A 156 -2.92 -8.58 -4.13
CA ALA A 156 -3.27 -9.95 -4.50
C ALA A 156 -3.40 -10.15 -6.01
N GLN A 157 -4.05 -9.20 -6.71
CA GLN A 157 -4.23 -9.28 -8.16
C GLN A 157 -2.89 -9.34 -8.91
N PHE A 158 -1.84 -8.70 -8.38
CA PHE A 158 -0.49 -8.72 -8.95
C PHE A 158 0.42 -9.80 -8.34
N GLY A 159 -0.17 -10.78 -7.65
CA GLY A 159 0.53 -11.96 -7.13
C GLY A 159 1.29 -11.74 -5.82
N GLY A 160 1.14 -10.56 -5.20
CA GLY A 160 1.68 -10.28 -3.88
C GLY A 160 0.87 -10.96 -2.78
N ARG A 161 1.51 -11.14 -1.62
CA ARG A 161 0.85 -11.64 -0.40
C ARG A 161 0.81 -10.52 0.64
N TYR A 162 -0.17 -10.57 1.51
CA TYR A 162 -0.34 -9.58 2.56
C TYR A 162 -0.91 -10.20 3.84
N SER A 163 -0.68 -9.52 4.96
CA SER A 163 -1.33 -9.83 6.24
C SER A 163 -2.77 -9.31 6.28
N GLY A 164 -3.55 -9.80 7.24
CA GLY A 164 -4.71 -9.04 7.73
C GLY A 164 -4.31 -7.65 8.26
N PHE A 165 -5.27 -6.86 8.69
CA PHE A 165 -4.96 -5.54 9.25
C PHE A 165 -4.22 -5.66 10.59
N ALA A 166 -3.03 -5.09 10.64
CA ALA A 166 -2.21 -5.01 11.83
C ALA A 166 -2.47 -3.70 12.61
N GLU A 167 -2.47 -3.79 13.94
CA GLU A 167 -2.52 -2.63 14.83
C GLU A 167 -1.11 -2.01 14.99
N PRO A 168 -0.99 -0.77 15.48
CA PRO A 168 0.29 -0.21 15.88
C PRO A 168 1.05 -1.12 16.85
N THR A 169 2.36 -1.30 16.62
CA THR A 169 3.24 -2.16 17.42
C THR A 169 4.52 -1.43 17.76
N ASP A 170 5.26 -1.94 18.76
CA ASP A 170 6.54 -1.39 19.17
C ASP A 170 7.60 -1.35 18.04
N PRO A 171 8.62 -0.46 18.15
CA PRO A 171 9.63 -0.31 17.12
C PRO A 171 10.42 -1.58 16.81
N MET A 172 10.64 -2.47 17.78
CA MET A 172 11.48 -3.65 17.55
C MET A 172 10.72 -4.74 16.79
N THR A 173 9.43 -4.91 17.07
CA THR A 173 8.56 -5.76 16.24
C THR A 173 8.52 -5.24 14.81
N LEU A 174 8.33 -3.94 14.63
CA LEU A 174 8.32 -3.31 13.31
C LEU A 174 9.66 -3.45 12.57
N TYR A 175 10.79 -3.27 13.29
CA TYR A 175 12.12 -3.50 12.75
C TYR A 175 12.30 -4.93 12.24
N ARG A 176 11.89 -5.94 13.02
CA ARG A 176 12.03 -7.35 12.64
C ARG A 176 11.20 -7.69 11.41
N THR A 177 10.00 -7.13 11.29
CA THR A 177 9.16 -7.26 10.08
C THR A 177 9.92 -6.75 8.86
N LEU A 178 10.46 -5.52 8.93
CA LEU A 178 11.24 -4.93 7.83
C LEU A 178 12.51 -5.71 7.53
N ALA A 179 13.25 -6.12 8.56
CA ALA A 179 14.48 -6.91 8.44
C ALA A 179 14.23 -8.29 7.81
N GLY A 180 13.02 -8.82 7.96
CA GLY A 180 12.56 -10.04 7.27
C GLY A 180 12.27 -9.85 5.79
N GLY A 181 12.41 -8.63 5.24
CA GLY A 181 12.10 -8.32 3.84
C GLY A 181 10.65 -7.87 3.62
N HIS A 182 9.87 -7.67 4.69
CA HIS A 182 8.45 -7.36 4.58
C HIS A 182 8.21 -5.85 4.65
N ALA A 183 7.76 -5.27 3.54
CA ALA A 183 7.33 -3.87 3.51
C ALA A 183 6.02 -3.69 4.32
N VAL A 184 5.82 -2.49 4.87
CA VAL A 184 4.60 -2.21 5.64
C VAL A 184 3.89 -0.99 5.05
N ILE A 185 2.62 -1.11 4.69
CA ILE A 185 1.78 0.04 4.35
C ILE A 185 1.12 0.52 5.63
N LEU A 186 1.38 1.77 6.01
CA LEU A 186 0.78 2.37 7.21
C LEU A 186 -0.43 3.21 6.82
N ALA A 187 -1.55 3.01 7.50
CA ALA A 187 -2.72 3.88 7.46
C ALA A 187 -2.64 4.87 8.63
N LEU A 188 -2.54 6.15 8.28
CA LEU A 188 -2.36 7.27 9.20
C LEU A 188 -3.65 8.12 9.25
N GLN A 189 -4.07 8.46 10.46
CA GLN A 189 -5.13 9.44 10.69
C GLN A 189 -4.53 10.85 10.67
N THR A 190 -4.72 11.59 9.58
CA THR A 190 -4.21 12.96 9.43
C THR A 190 -5.27 14.04 9.65
N GLY A 191 -6.53 13.63 9.86
CA GLY A 191 -7.65 14.49 10.24
C GLY A 191 -8.93 13.67 10.47
N PRO A 192 -10.05 14.26 10.90
CA PRO A 192 -11.28 13.53 11.27
C PRO A 192 -11.87 12.65 10.17
N GLN A 193 -11.58 12.93 8.90
CA GLN A 193 -12.05 12.19 7.73
C GLN A 193 -10.92 11.85 6.73
N MET A 194 -9.67 12.20 7.08
CA MET A 194 -8.52 12.05 6.20
C MET A 194 -7.69 10.86 6.64
N ASN A 195 -7.73 9.82 5.83
CA ASN A 195 -6.85 8.67 5.95
C ASN A 195 -5.76 8.82 4.89
N HIS A 196 -4.52 8.92 5.34
CA HIS A 196 -3.35 8.91 4.47
C HIS A 196 -2.68 7.55 4.53
N VAL A 197 -2.10 7.09 3.43
CA VAL A 197 -1.33 5.85 3.41
C VAL A 197 0.06 6.08 2.86
N VAL A 198 1.03 5.43 3.48
CA VAL A 198 2.45 5.54 3.16
C VAL A 198 3.09 4.15 3.17
N VAL A 199 4.20 3.98 2.43
CA VAL A 199 5.00 2.75 2.52
C VAL A 199 6.14 2.97 3.50
N LEU A 200 6.17 2.20 4.58
CA LEU A 200 7.33 2.03 5.42
C LEU A 200 8.24 0.97 4.78
N ARG A 201 9.40 1.41 4.30
CA ARG A 201 10.39 0.56 3.62
C ARG A 201 11.60 0.24 4.48
N GLY A 202 11.79 0.95 5.59
CA GLY A 202 13.01 0.81 6.37
C GLY A 202 12.93 1.40 7.76
N MET A 203 13.95 1.09 8.56
CA MET A 203 14.14 1.64 9.89
C MET A 203 15.64 1.67 10.22
N SER A 204 16.05 2.74 10.90
CA SER A 204 17.37 2.89 11.49
C SER A 204 17.26 3.28 12.96
N PHE A 205 18.35 3.13 13.69
CA PHE A 205 18.46 3.51 15.09
C PHE A 205 19.53 4.59 15.22
N VAL A 206 19.14 5.79 15.66
CA VAL A 206 20.03 6.95 15.76
C VAL A 206 20.43 7.16 17.22
N GLN A 207 21.74 7.29 17.47
CA GLN A 207 22.23 7.62 18.80
C GLN A 207 21.93 9.09 19.12
N THR A 208 21.24 9.33 20.23
CA THR A 208 20.97 10.67 20.77
C THR A 208 21.59 10.81 22.16
N GLN A 209 21.56 12.03 22.71
CA GLN A 209 21.99 12.28 24.10
C GLN A 209 21.13 11.51 25.13
N GLY A 210 19.86 11.27 24.81
CA GLY A 210 18.92 10.58 25.70
C GLY A 210 18.88 9.05 25.53
N GLY A 211 19.62 8.50 24.56
CA GLY A 211 19.60 7.08 24.20
C GLY A 211 19.38 6.87 22.71
N VAL A 212 18.94 5.68 22.31
CA VAL A 212 18.78 5.31 20.90
C VAL A 212 17.36 5.62 20.44
N GLU A 213 17.20 6.43 19.39
CA GLU A 213 15.88 6.76 18.82
C GLU A 213 15.62 5.92 17.55
N PRO A 214 14.51 5.15 17.49
CA PRO A 214 14.09 4.50 16.26
C PRO A 214 13.56 5.53 15.25
N VAL A 215 14.06 5.46 14.02
CA VAL A 215 13.73 6.36 12.91
C VAL A 215 13.26 5.54 11.72
N LEU A 216 12.07 5.85 11.22
CA LEU A 216 11.38 5.18 10.12
C LEU A 216 11.79 5.78 8.77
N HIS A 217 11.96 4.94 7.76
CA HIS A 217 12.18 5.37 6.37
C HIS A 217 10.89 5.17 5.59
N ILE A 218 10.23 6.28 5.25
CA ILE A 218 8.86 6.29 4.74
C ILE A 218 8.81 6.90 3.34
N ASN A 219 8.16 6.19 2.42
CA ASN A 219 7.70 6.72 1.16
C ASN A 219 6.32 7.34 1.36
N ASP A 220 6.28 8.67 1.43
CA ASP A 220 5.05 9.44 1.44
C ASP A 220 4.70 9.85 0.00
N PRO A 221 3.60 9.33 -0.60
CA PRO A 221 3.20 9.68 -1.96
C PRO A 221 2.92 11.16 -2.19
N MET A 222 2.66 11.95 -1.13
CA MET A 222 2.47 13.40 -1.27
C MET A 222 3.80 14.13 -1.47
N GLN A 223 4.92 13.53 -1.07
CA GLN A 223 6.25 14.15 -1.08
C GLN A 223 7.10 13.59 -2.22
N VAL A 224 7.94 14.45 -2.82
CA VAL A 224 8.93 14.01 -3.83
C VAL A 224 10.05 13.21 -3.15
N TYR A 225 10.54 13.72 -2.01
CA TYR A 225 11.68 13.16 -1.31
C TYR A 225 11.23 12.51 -0.01
N THR A 226 11.79 11.34 0.27
CA THR A 226 11.57 10.63 1.53
C THR A 226 12.53 11.15 2.58
N GLN A 227 12.03 11.46 3.77
CA GLN A 227 12.85 11.86 4.91
C GLN A 227 12.69 10.83 6.04
N PRO A 228 13.77 10.52 6.78
CA PRO A 228 13.65 9.71 7.99
C PRO A 228 12.75 10.40 9.01
N VAL A 229 11.80 9.67 9.61
CA VAL A 229 10.83 10.20 10.57
C VAL A 229 10.96 9.45 11.90
N PRO A 230 11.13 10.13 13.05
CA PRO A 230 11.15 9.46 14.34
C PRO A 230 9.87 8.65 14.59
N TYR A 231 10.01 7.40 15.03
CA TYR A 231 8.87 6.49 15.25
C TYR A 231 7.79 7.10 16.16
N ARG A 232 8.21 7.84 17.21
CA ARG A 232 7.29 8.52 18.14
C ARG A 232 6.32 9.50 17.47
N GLN A 233 6.68 10.06 16.31
CA GLN A 233 5.83 11.00 15.58
C GLN A 233 4.76 10.26 14.76
N ILE A 234 5.04 9.03 14.34
CA ILE A 234 4.14 8.23 13.49
C ILE A 234 3.16 7.42 14.33
N VAL A 235 3.62 6.84 15.44
CA VAL A 235 2.81 5.91 16.25
C VAL A 235 1.47 6.51 16.72
N GLN A 236 1.41 7.82 16.96
CA GLN A 236 0.18 8.48 17.40
C GLN A 236 -0.88 8.61 16.30
N ALA A 237 -0.43 8.75 15.05
CA ALA A 237 -1.29 8.85 13.87
C ALA A 237 -1.59 7.48 13.25
N TRP A 238 -0.75 6.48 13.50
CA TRP A 238 -0.93 5.11 12.99
C TRP A 238 -2.22 4.48 13.54
N ARG A 239 -3.09 4.02 12.63
CA ARG A 239 -4.33 3.31 12.94
C ARG A 239 -4.32 1.85 12.54
N ARG A 240 -3.81 1.56 11.34
CA ARG A 240 -3.80 0.22 10.75
C ARG A 240 -2.56 0.05 9.90
N ALA A 241 -2.15 -1.19 9.66
CA ALA A 241 -1.11 -1.51 8.72
C ALA A 241 -1.45 -2.75 7.88
N ILE A 242 -0.82 -2.83 6.72
CA ILE A 242 -0.75 -4.05 5.89
C ILE A 242 0.73 -4.44 5.83
N VAL A 243 1.07 -5.64 6.26
CA VAL A 243 2.41 -6.22 6.05
C VAL A 243 2.39 -6.95 4.70
N VAL A 244 3.36 -6.67 3.85
CA VAL A 244 3.51 -7.27 2.52
C VAL A 244 4.55 -8.39 2.55
N ASN A 245 4.20 -9.57 2.04
CA ASN A 245 5.00 -10.80 2.11
C ASN A 245 5.52 -11.28 0.75
#